data_AF-A0A1D7QTF3-F1
#
_entry.id   AF-A0A1D7QTF3-F1
#
_cell.length_a   1.000
_cell.length_b   1.000
_cell.length_c   1.000
_cell.angle_alpha   90.00
_cell.angle_beta   90.00
_cell.angle_gamma   90.00
#
_symmetry.space_group_name_H-M   'P 1'
#
loop_
_entity.id
_entity.type
_entity.pdbx_description
1 polymer ?
#
loop_
_entity_poly.entity_id
_entity_poly.type
_entity_poly.pdbx_seq_one_letter_code
_entity_poly.pdbx_strand_id
1 'polypeptide(L)'
;MRMIKTFTGLFARNVPLSVFAAGIVIFALFMLIVLPSEAERSSDYFGDTSAPDTLFLYSGDELYSIAREFGSEGRSYYIQSRFTFDIVWPLAYGFFLWSGIAYFSRNIRKQCAQYLSLLPVFGVILDFLENSSASLVMYVYPLRIPVLTEIVTLFTMTKWITIGASFVILILLIVYRIVLIPKKRQVD
;
A
#
# COMPACT_ATOMS: atom_id res chain seq x y z
N MET A 1 -25.88 8.55 -9.14
CA MET A 1 -25.75 7.11 -9.51
C MET A 1 -25.12 6.85 -10.88
N ARG A 2 -25.29 7.73 -11.90
CA ARG A 2 -24.65 7.60 -13.23
C ARG A 2 -23.12 7.79 -13.20
N MET A 3 -22.63 8.78 -12.45
CA MET A 3 -21.19 9.09 -12.32
C MET A 3 -20.35 7.94 -11.73
N ILE A 4 -20.85 7.27 -10.69
CA ILE A 4 -20.17 6.13 -10.04
C ILE A 4 -20.01 4.95 -11.00
N LYS A 5 -21.00 4.71 -11.88
CA LYS A 5 -20.93 3.68 -12.92
C LYS A 5 -19.91 4.02 -14.01
N THR A 6 -19.73 5.29 -14.36
CA THR A 6 -18.75 5.73 -15.35
C THR A 6 -17.32 5.57 -14.83
N PHE A 7 -17.07 5.97 -13.57
CA PHE A 7 -15.74 5.91 -12.96
C PHE A 7 -15.27 4.45 -12.78
N THR A 8 -16.15 3.57 -12.29
CA THR A 8 -15.83 2.13 -12.16
C THR A 8 -15.70 1.39 -13.49
N GLY A 9 -16.46 1.80 -14.51
CA GLY A 9 -16.37 1.21 -15.84
C GLY A 9 -15.00 1.38 -16.50
N LEU A 10 -14.33 2.52 -16.27
CA LEU A 10 -12.99 2.80 -16.81
C LEU A 10 -11.88 2.03 -16.08
N PHE A 11 -11.98 1.91 -14.75
CA PHE A 11 -10.94 1.31 -13.90
C PHE A 11 -11.00 -0.21 -13.77
N ALA A 12 -12.17 -0.84 -13.90
CA ALA A 12 -12.33 -2.26 -13.49
C ALA A 12 -12.52 -3.27 -14.63
N ARG A 13 -12.92 -2.84 -15.84
CA ARG A 13 -13.41 -3.80 -16.86
C ARG A 13 -12.39 -4.24 -17.91
N ASN A 14 -11.35 -3.47 -18.16
CA ASN A 14 -10.54 -3.64 -19.37
C ASN A 14 -9.01 -3.63 -19.13
N VAL A 15 -8.55 -3.97 -17.93
CA VAL A 15 -7.10 -4.08 -17.70
C VAL A 15 -6.55 -5.25 -18.54
N PRO A 16 -5.66 -5.02 -19.52
CA PRO A 16 -5.06 -6.09 -20.30
C PRO A 16 -3.93 -6.77 -19.51
N LEU A 17 -3.51 -7.95 -19.97
CA LEU A 17 -2.42 -8.70 -19.34
C LEU A 17 -1.10 -7.90 -19.31
N SER A 18 -0.82 -7.10 -20.34
CA SER A 18 0.37 -6.26 -20.41
C SER A 18 0.44 -5.21 -19.30
N VAL A 19 -0.69 -4.62 -18.92
CA VAL A 19 -0.76 -3.65 -17.82
C VAL A 19 -0.52 -4.34 -16.48
N PHE A 20 -1.13 -5.50 -16.25
CA PHE A 20 -0.84 -6.30 -15.05
C PHE A 20 0.62 -6.76 -15.01
N ALA A 21 1.18 -7.20 -16.13
CA ALA A 21 2.59 -7.59 -16.24
C ALA A 21 3.52 -6.41 -15.93
N ALA A 22 3.22 -5.21 -16.42
CA ALA A 22 3.94 -4.00 -16.05
C ALA A 22 3.86 -3.75 -14.54
N GLY A 23 2.69 -3.94 -13.92
CA GLY A 23 2.50 -3.86 -12.47
C GLY A 23 3.38 -4.84 -11.70
N ILE A 24 3.47 -6.11 -12.16
CA ILE A 24 4.36 -7.12 -11.57
C ILE A 24 5.82 -6.65 -11.64
N VAL A 25 6.27 -6.19 -12.82
CA VAL A 25 7.67 -5.75 -13.00
C VAL A 25 7.98 -4.56 -12.10
N ILE A 26 7.12 -3.54 -12.07
CA ILE A 26 7.32 -2.37 -11.21
C ILE A 26 7.36 -2.78 -9.73
N PHE A 27 6.42 -3.59 -9.28
CA PHE A 27 6.38 -4.07 -7.90
C PHE A 27 7.64 -4.89 -7.54
N ALA A 28 8.08 -5.77 -8.44
CA ALA A 28 9.29 -6.57 -8.25
C ALA A 28 10.56 -5.69 -8.19
N LEU A 29 10.67 -4.67 -9.05
CA LEU A 29 11.79 -3.71 -9.01
C LEU A 29 11.85 -2.98 -7.65
N PHE A 30 10.71 -2.56 -7.12
CA PHE A 30 10.67 -1.96 -5.78
C PHE A 30 11.08 -2.95 -4.69
N MET A 31 10.51 -4.15 -4.69
CA MET A 31 10.79 -5.18 -3.68
C MET A 31 12.24 -5.65 -3.69
N LEU A 32 12.86 -5.77 -4.87
CA LEU A 32 14.17 -6.39 -5.03
C LEU A 32 15.32 -5.38 -5.06
N ILE A 33 15.04 -4.10 -5.33
CA ILE A 33 16.09 -3.09 -5.53
C ILE A 33 15.86 -1.89 -4.62
N VAL A 34 14.68 -1.25 -4.70
CA VAL A 34 14.44 0.01 -4.00
C VAL A 34 14.34 -0.20 -2.48
N LEU A 35 13.45 -1.09 -2.03
CA LEU A 35 13.24 -1.32 -0.59
C LEU A 35 14.49 -1.85 0.13
N PRO A 36 15.27 -2.80 -0.42
CA PRO A 36 16.53 -3.21 0.19
C PRO A 36 17.54 -2.05 0.30
N SER A 37 17.66 -1.23 -0.76
CA SER A 37 18.56 -0.07 -0.74
C SER A 37 18.13 0.99 0.27
N GLU A 38 16.82 1.22 0.44
CA GLU A 38 16.30 2.17 1.42
C GLU A 38 16.40 1.62 2.85
N ALA A 39 16.25 0.31 3.05
CA ALA A 39 16.48 -0.33 4.33
C ALA A 39 17.94 -0.15 4.79
N GLU A 40 18.91 -0.38 3.90
CA GLU A 40 20.33 -0.14 4.18
C GLU A 40 20.59 1.32 4.56
N ARG A 41 20.15 2.28 3.74
CA ARG A 41 20.31 3.72 4.04
C ARG A 41 19.65 4.12 5.35
N SER A 42 18.45 3.60 5.62
CA SER A 42 17.69 3.94 6.82
C SER A 42 18.38 3.47 8.11
N SER A 43 19.13 2.36 8.05
CA SER A 43 19.85 1.84 9.22
C SER A 43 20.94 2.80 9.73
N ASP A 44 21.56 3.58 8.84
CA ASP A 44 22.53 4.62 9.22
C ASP A 44 21.89 5.75 10.05
N TYR A 45 20.60 6.00 9.88
CA TYR A 45 19.86 7.08 10.54
C TYR A 45 19.00 6.62 11.72
N PHE A 46 18.46 5.41 11.65
CA PHE A 46 17.53 4.86 12.65
C PHE A 46 18.21 3.95 13.66
N GLY A 47 19.43 3.47 13.37
CA GLY A 47 20.08 2.44 14.16
C GLY A 47 19.23 1.16 14.22
N ASP A 48 19.04 0.62 15.42
CA ASP A 48 18.23 -0.58 15.64
C ASP A 48 16.71 -0.29 15.78
N THR A 49 16.31 0.98 15.76
CA THR A 49 14.91 1.38 15.93
C THR A 49 14.12 1.19 14.65
N SER A 50 13.04 0.40 14.70
CA SER A 50 12.16 0.19 13.56
C SER A 50 11.32 1.44 13.23
N ALA A 51 11.14 1.71 11.94
CA ALA A 51 10.27 2.78 11.48
C ALA A 51 8.78 2.42 11.74
N PRO A 52 7.95 3.38 12.19
CA PRO A 52 6.59 3.10 12.67
C PRO A 52 5.68 2.45 11.61
N ASP A 53 5.83 2.82 10.34
CA ASP A 53 5.10 2.27 9.20
C ASP A 53 5.38 0.80 8.91
N THR A 54 6.51 0.26 9.40
CA THR A 54 6.88 -1.16 9.29
C THR A 54 6.22 -2.01 10.38
N LEU A 55 5.65 -1.36 11.40
CA LEU A 55 4.92 -1.99 12.48
C LEU A 55 3.43 -2.12 12.11
N PHE A 56 2.80 -3.20 12.56
CA PHE A 56 1.37 -3.39 12.34
C PHE A 56 0.51 -2.56 13.33
N LEU A 57 0.93 -2.51 14.59
CA LEU A 57 0.22 -1.83 15.67
C LEU A 57 1.24 -1.27 16.67
N TYR A 58 1.03 -0.04 17.11
CA TYR A 58 1.80 0.64 18.15
C TYR A 58 0.96 1.76 18.77
N SER A 59 1.26 2.13 20.01
CA SER A 59 0.65 3.21 20.76
C SER A 59 1.27 4.57 20.41
N GLY A 60 0.54 5.65 20.71
CA GLY A 60 1.09 6.99 20.51
C GLY A 60 2.37 7.27 21.33
N ASP A 61 2.48 6.70 22.53
CA ASP A 61 3.70 6.79 23.34
C ASP A 61 4.90 6.05 22.73
N GLU A 62 4.66 4.91 22.07
CA GLU A 62 5.70 4.22 21.29
C GLU A 62 6.14 5.08 20.11
N LEU A 63 5.22 5.74 19.40
CA LEU A 63 5.58 6.66 18.31
C LEU A 63 6.45 7.84 18.79
N TYR A 64 6.16 8.40 19.96
CA TYR A 64 7.04 9.42 20.56
C TYR A 64 8.40 8.86 20.99
N SER A 65 8.45 7.61 21.43
CA SER A 65 9.71 6.94 21.81
C SER A 65 10.57 6.72 20.57
N ILE A 66 9.97 6.28 19.46
CA ILE A 66 10.65 6.19 18.15
C ILE A 66 11.18 7.57 17.72
N ALA A 67 10.34 8.62 17.79
CA ALA A 67 10.75 9.98 17.43
C ALA A 67 11.92 10.49 18.29
N ARG A 68 11.98 10.08 19.57
CA ARG A 68 13.10 10.38 20.46
C ARG A 68 14.36 9.64 20.03
N GLU A 69 14.27 8.34 19.81
CA GLU A 69 15.39 7.45 19.46
C GLU A 69 16.02 7.85 18.12
N PHE A 70 15.22 8.25 17.14
CA PHE A 70 15.70 8.75 15.85
C PHE A 70 16.58 10.01 15.98
N GLY A 71 16.48 10.78 17.07
CA GLY A 71 17.19 12.05 17.17
C GLY A 71 16.77 13.05 16.08
N SER A 72 17.47 14.18 15.98
CA SER A 72 17.14 15.20 14.97
C SER A 72 17.38 14.72 13.54
N GLU A 73 18.52 14.06 13.30
CA GLU A 73 18.91 13.63 11.96
C GLU A 73 18.01 12.50 11.45
N GLY A 74 17.73 11.48 12.27
CA GLY A 74 16.82 10.40 11.89
C GLY A 74 15.40 10.89 11.65
N ARG A 75 14.89 11.85 12.43
CA ARG A 75 13.58 12.45 12.15
C ARG A 75 13.56 13.23 10.83
N SER A 76 14.62 13.99 10.53
CA SER A 76 14.73 14.71 9.25
C SER A 76 14.81 13.74 8.07
N TYR A 77 15.60 12.67 8.18
CA TYR A 77 15.67 11.61 7.18
C TYR A 77 14.32 10.91 7.00
N TYR A 78 13.64 10.57 8.09
CA TYR A 78 12.31 9.97 8.06
C TYR A 78 11.31 10.83 7.30
N ILE A 79 11.26 12.14 7.58
CA ILE A 79 10.36 13.05 6.86
C ILE A 79 10.73 13.08 5.37
N GLN A 80 12.01 13.21 5.05
CA GLN A 80 12.46 13.23 3.65
C GLN A 80 12.10 11.95 2.90
N SER A 81 12.26 10.78 3.52
CA SER A 81 11.94 9.50 2.88
C SER A 81 10.45 9.38 2.54
N ARG A 82 9.56 9.83 3.44
CA ARG A 82 8.09 9.85 3.22
C ARG A 82 7.64 10.71 2.05
N PHE A 83 8.40 11.74 1.72
CA PHE A 83 8.10 12.65 0.61
C PHE A 83 9.01 12.48 -0.60
N THR A 84 9.73 11.35 -0.70
CA THR A 84 10.60 11.02 -1.85
C THR A 84 10.26 9.64 -2.42
N PHE A 85 11.01 8.60 -2.06
CA PHE A 85 10.78 7.26 -2.61
C PHE A 85 9.42 6.70 -2.16
N ASP A 86 8.99 7.05 -0.95
CA ASP A 86 7.80 6.49 -0.32
C ASP A 86 6.49 7.18 -0.76
N ILE A 87 6.60 8.16 -1.69
CA ILE A 87 5.46 8.57 -2.51
C ILE A 87 5.21 7.52 -3.62
N VAL A 88 6.28 6.97 -4.17
CA VAL A 88 6.22 6.06 -5.33
C VAL A 88 5.93 4.63 -4.89
N TRP A 89 6.39 4.21 -3.72
CA TRP A 89 6.14 2.86 -3.20
C TRP A 89 4.65 2.52 -3.08
N PRO A 90 3.80 3.38 -2.49
CA PRO A 90 2.35 3.14 -2.47
C PRO A 90 1.71 3.04 -3.84
N LEU A 91 2.15 3.89 -4.76
CA LEU A 91 1.68 3.84 -6.15
C LEU A 91 2.11 2.54 -6.83
N ALA A 92 3.31 2.03 -6.57
CA ALA A 92 3.83 0.80 -7.14
C ALA A 92 3.02 -0.43 -6.66
N TYR A 93 2.87 -0.64 -5.35
CA TYR A 93 2.07 -1.76 -4.84
C TYR A 93 0.58 -1.58 -5.21
N GLY A 94 0.08 -0.35 -5.16
CA GLY A 94 -1.31 -0.02 -5.46
C GLY A 94 -1.65 -0.34 -6.91
N PHE A 95 -0.77 0.03 -7.85
CA PHE A 95 -0.93 -0.27 -9.27
C PHE A 95 -0.88 -1.78 -9.54
N PHE A 96 0.06 -2.50 -8.93
CA PHE A 96 0.13 -3.96 -9.03
C PHE A 96 -1.16 -4.64 -8.53
N LEU A 97 -1.61 -4.31 -7.33
CA LEU A 97 -2.80 -4.90 -6.73
C LEU A 97 -4.07 -4.52 -7.49
N TRP A 98 -4.26 -3.25 -7.85
CA TRP A 98 -5.41 -2.78 -8.63
C TRP A 98 -5.48 -3.50 -9.98
N SER A 99 -4.38 -3.52 -10.72
CA SER A 99 -4.34 -4.11 -12.06
C SER A 99 -4.56 -5.63 -12.02
N GLY A 100 -4.00 -6.32 -11.03
CA GLY A 100 -4.22 -7.75 -10.80
C GLY A 100 -5.68 -8.05 -10.46
N ILE A 101 -6.26 -7.35 -9.48
CA ILE A 101 -7.65 -7.57 -9.06
C ILE A 101 -8.60 -7.26 -10.22
N ALA A 102 -8.40 -6.16 -10.95
CA ALA A 102 -9.20 -5.83 -12.13
C ALA A 102 -9.07 -6.90 -13.24
N TYR A 103 -7.85 -7.33 -13.55
CA TYR A 103 -7.58 -8.34 -14.57
C TYR A 103 -8.26 -9.69 -14.25
N PHE A 104 -8.13 -10.18 -13.01
CA PHE A 104 -8.69 -11.47 -12.66
C PHE A 104 -10.20 -11.41 -12.38
N SER A 105 -10.75 -10.28 -11.91
CA SER A 105 -12.19 -10.14 -11.68
C SER A 105 -13.02 -9.86 -12.95
N ARG A 106 -12.40 -9.51 -14.09
CA ARG A 106 -13.09 -9.03 -15.32
C ARG A 106 -14.24 -9.89 -15.88
N ASN A 107 -14.26 -11.21 -15.65
CA ASN A 107 -15.34 -12.10 -16.14
C ASN A 107 -16.41 -12.40 -15.09
N ILE A 108 -16.26 -11.86 -13.87
CA ILE A 108 -17.26 -12.02 -12.81
C ILE A 108 -18.39 -11.03 -13.10
N ARG A 109 -19.58 -11.57 -13.41
CA ARG A 109 -20.74 -10.75 -13.83
C ARG A 109 -21.30 -9.85 -12.72
N LYS A 110 -21.00 -10.13 -11.45
CA LYS A 110 -21.48 -9.34 -10.30
C LYS A 110 -20.72 -8.01 -10.21
N GLN A 111 -21.47 -6.91 -10.12
CA GLN A 111 -20.89 -5.56 -10.00
C GLN A 111 -20.04 -5.39 -8.74
N CYS A 112 -20.35 -6.09 -7.65
CA CYS A 112 -19.53 -6.07 -6.42
C CYS A 112 -18.07 -6.48 -6.65
N ALA A 113 -17.81 -7.40 -7.59
CA ALA A 113 -16.46 -7.85 -7.90
C ALA A 113 -15.59 -6.76 -8.53
N GLN A 114 -16.21 -5.77 -9.21
CA GLN A 114 -15.50 -4.65 -9.82
C GLN A 114 -15.02 -3.64 -8.78
N TYR A 115 -15.80 -3.41 -7.72
CA TYR A 115 -15.42 -2.52 -6.63
C TYR A 115 -14.25 -3.05 -5.80
N LEU A 116 -13.96 -4.35 -5.85
CA LEU A 116 -12.77 -4.93 -5.19
C LEU A 116 -11.47 -4.31 -5.68
N SER A 117 -11.42 -3.88 -6.96
CA SER A 117 -10.24 -3.19 -7.51
C SER A 117 -10.01 -1.81 -6.91
N LEU A 118 -11.00 -1.20 -6.25
CA LEU A 118 -10.83 0.09 -5.57
C LEU A 118 -10.18 -0.06 -4.19
N LEU A 119 -10.14 -1.26 -3.62
CA LEU A 119 -9.59 -1.48 -2.28
C LEU A 119 -8.09 -1.12 -2.20
N PRO A 120 -7.22 -1.50 -3.15
CA PRO A 120 -5.83 -1.04 -3.18
C PRO A 120 -5.69 0.47 -3.27
N VAL A 121 -6.58 1.16 -4.00
CA VAL A 121 -6.57 2.62 -4.13
C VAL A 121 -6.82 3.27 -2.78
N PHE A 122 -7.75 2.72 -1.99
CA PHE A 122 -7.97 3.18 -0.63
C PHE A 122 -6.75 2.91 0.27
N GLY A 123 -6.07 1.78 0.08
CA GLY A 123 -4.82 1.47 0.77
C GLY A 123 -3.72 2.50 0.49
N VAL A 124 -3.56 2.96 -0.76
CA VAL A 124 -2.62 4.03 -1.12
C VAL A 124 -2.96 5.36 -0.46
N ILE A 125 -4.25 5.73 -0.41
CA ILE A 125 -4.67 6.97 0.25
C ILE A 125 -4.35 6.92 1.74
N LEU A 126 -4.61 5.79 2.40
CA LEU A 126 -4.30 5.60 3.81
C LEU A 126 -2.80 5.66 4.09
N ASP A 127 -1.99 5.11 3.20
CA ASP A 127 -0.52 5.18 3.28
C ASP A 127 -0.03 6.64 3.22
N PHE A 128 -0.52 7.43 2.27
CA PHE A 128 -0.19 8.86 2.21
C PHE A 128 -0.64 9.66 3.44
N LEU A 129 -1.81 9.34 3.99
CA LEU A 129 -2.31 9.96 5.22
C LEU A 129 -1.46 9.60 6.44
N GLU A 130 -1.08 8.33 6.55
CA GLU A 130 -0.14 7.85 7.57
C GLU A 130 1.22 8.53 7.44
N ASN A 131 1.83 8.51 6.26
CA ASN A 131 3.11 9.16 5.98
C ASN A 131 3.11 10.66 6.32
N SER A 132 2.04 11.37 5.95
CA SER A 132 1.90 12.79 6.26
C SER A 132 1.75 13.05 7.75
N SER A 133 0.92 12.26 8.44
CA SER A 133 0.66 12.44 9.86
C SER A 133 1.83 12.00 10.75
N ALA A 134 2.50 10.89 10.43
CA ALA A 134 3.74 10.46 11.06
C ALA A 134 4.86 11.49 10.89
N SER A 135 5.03 12.02 9.67
CA SER A 135 6.00 13.08 9.42
C SER A 135 5.72 14.35 10.22
N LEU A 136 4.44 14.71 10.42
CA LEU A 136 4.06 15.82 11.29
C LEU A 136 4.44 15.56 12.74
N VAL A 137 4.23 14.34 13.27
CA VAL A 137 4.69 13.96 14.62
C VAL A 137 6.21 14.12 14.74
N MET A 138 6.96 13.64 13.75
CA MET A 138 8.42 13.77 13.72
C MET A 138 8.88 15.23 13.67
N TYR A 139 8.15 16.08 12.93
CA TYR A 139 8.46 17.49 12.78
C TYR A 139 8.22 18.30 14.05
N VAL A 140 7.10 18.06 14.75
CA VAL A 140 6.72 18.85 15.95
C VAL A 140 7.38 18.34 17.23
N TYR A 141 7.96 17.14 17.23
CA TYR A 141 8.67 16.59 18.39
C TYR A 141 9.69 17.60 18.96
N PRO A 142 9.72 17.86 20.28
CA PRO A 142 9.13 17.08 21.39
C PRO A 142 7.70 17.46 21.80
N LEU A 143 7.01 18.32 21.04
CA LEU A 143 5.61 18.65 21.33
C LEU A 143 4.73 17.40 21.23
N ARG A 144 4.00 17.10 22.30
CA ARG A 144 3.05 15.97 22.32
C ARG A 144 1.65 16.45 21.97
N ILE A 145 1.11 15.89 20.89
CA ILE A 145 -0.27 16.05 20.43
C ILE A 145 -0.92 14.65 20.40
N PRO A 146 -1.55 14.18 21.49
CA PRO A 146 -2.06 12.81 21.61
C PRO A 146 -3.01 12.39 20.48
N VAL A 147 -3.93 13.28 20.10
CA VAL A 147 -4.89 13.05 19.01
C VAL A 147 -4.18 12.77 17.68
N LEU A 148 -3.07 13.47 17.39
CA LEU A 148 -2.32 13.25 16.16
C LEU A 148 -1.72 11.86 16.12
N THR A 149 -1.13 11.39 17.24
CA THR A 149 -0.53 10.05 17.31
C THR A 149 -1.55 8.94 17.22
N GLU A 150 -2.74 9.11 17.79
CA GLU A 150 -3.85 8.15 17.63
C GLU A 150 -4.32 8.06 16.17
N ILE A 151 -4.37 9.20 15.47
CA ILE A 151 -4.68 9.25 14.04
C ILE A 151 -3.64 8.48 13.22
N VAL A 152 -2.33 8.64 13.52
CA VAL A 152 -1.27 7.90 12.81
C VAL A 152 -1.43 6.39 13.01
N THR A 153 -1.64 5.93 14.24
CA THR A 153 -1.87 4.52 14.55
C THR A 153 -3.10 3.97 13.81
N LEU A 154 -4.20 4.74 13.79
CA LEU A 154 -5.42 4.35 13.09
C LEU A 154 -5.18 4.20 11.59
N PHE A 155 -4.48 5.15 10.96
CA PHE A 155 -4.12 5.05 9.55
C PHE A 155 -3.20 3.86 9.29
N THR A 156 -2.19 3.62 10.13
CA THR A 156 -1.28 2.48 10.00
C THR A 156 -2.04 1.16 10.01
N MET A 157 -2.89 0.93 11.01
CA MET A 157 -3.64 -0.31 11.14
C MET A 157 -4.63 -0.49 9.98
N THR A 158 -5.38 0.57 9.66
CA THR A 158 -6.39 0.52 8.58
C THR A 158 -5.72 0.28 7.22
N LYS A 159 -4.55 0.89 6.99
CA LYS A 159 -3.70 0.69 5.81
C LYS A 159 -3.33 -0.78 5.69
N TRP A 160 -2.72 -1.36 6.72
CA TRP A 160 -2.27 -2.75 6.69
C TRP A 160 -3.41 -3.74 6.48
N ILE A 161 -4.56 -3.52 7.14
CA ILE A 161 -5.77 -4.34 6.90
C ILE A 161 -6.22 -4.23 5.43
N THR A 162 -6.24 -3.02 4.88
CA THR A 162 -6.69 -2.77 3.50
C THR A 162 -5.74 -3.39 2.46
N ILE A 163 -4.44 -3.22 2.65
CA ILE A 163 -3.40 -3.80 1.78
C ILE A 163 -3.43 -5.33 1.88
N GLY A 164 -3.43 -5.87 3.11
CA GLY A 164 -3.49 -7.31 3.35
C GLY A 164 -4.74 -7.96 2.74
N ALA A 165 -5.91 -7.35 2.93
CA ALA A 165 -7.15 -7.80 2.30
C ALA A 165 -7.06 -7.77 0.76
N SER A 166 -6.40 -6.77 0.18
CA SER A 166 -6.18 -6.67 -1.26
C SER A 166 -5.31 -7.83 -1.80
N PHE A 167 -4.24 -8.20 -1.10
CA PHE A 167 -3.43 -9.38 -1.45
C PHE A 167 -4.25 -10.67 -1.35
N VAL A 168 -5.01 -10.86 -0.27
CA VAL A 168 -5.88 -12.04 -0.09
C VAL A 168 -6.90 -12.13 -1.23
N ILE A 169 -7.57 -11.03 -1.59
CA ILE A 169 -8.51 -10.98 -2.71
C ILE A 169 -7.83 -11.35 -4.02
N LEU A 170 -6.65 -10.81 -4.30
CA LEU A 170 -5.90 -11.12 -5.52
C LEU A 170 -5.59 -12.62 -5.61
N ILE A 171 -5.10 -13.23 -4.53
CA ILE A 171 -4.81 -14.67 -4.45
C ILE A 171 -6.08 -15.48 -4.69
N LEU A 172 -7.19 -15.16 -4.02
CA LEU A 172 -8.46 -15.85 -4.20
C LEU A 172 -8.97 -15.76 -5.64
N LEU A 173 -8.82 -14.61 -6.29
CA LEU A 173 -9.19 -14.41 -7.69
C LEU A 173 -8.30 -15.22 -8.64
N ILE A 174 -6.99 -15.30 -8.38
CA ILE A 174 -6.06 -16.14 -9.16
C ILE A 174 -6.45 -17.61 -9.03
N VAL A 175 -6.66 -18.10 -7.80
CA VAL A 175 -7.08 -19.48 -7.54
C VAL A 175 -8.41 -19.79 -8.21
N TYR A 176 -9.41 -18.92 -8.05
CA TYR A 176 -10.71 -19.03 -8.74
C TYR A 176 -10.53 -19.19 -10.25
N ARG A 177 -9.63 -18.41 -10.86
CA ARG A 177 -9.38 -18.43 -12.30
C ARG A 177 -8.66 -19.67 -12.80
N ILE A 178 -7.69 -20.18 -12.04
CA ILE A 178 -6.92 -21.37 -12.41
C ILE A 178 -7.76 -22.64 -12.20
N VAL A 179 -8.49 -22.73 -11.08
CA VAL A 179 -9.21 -23.95 -10.66
C VAL A 179 -10.58 -24.08 -11.32
N LEU A 180 -11.35 -22.99 -11.37
CA LEU A 180 -12.76 -23.04 -11.80
C LEU A 180 -12.97 -22.66 -13.27
N ILE A 181 -11.93 -22.20 -13.95
CA ILE A 181 -11.93 -22.01 -15.40
C ILE A 181 -10.80 -22.83 -16.03
N PRO A 182 -10.86 -24.16 -16.02
CA PRO A 182 -9.97 -24.96 -16.85
C PRO A 182 -10.18 -24.60 -18.32
N LYS A 183 -9.09 -24.59 -19.09
CA LYS A 183 -9.10 -24.48 -20.56
C LYS A 183 -10.25 -25.32 -21.14
N LYS A 184 -11.18 -24.70 -21.85
CA LYS A 184 -11.71 -25.33 -23.07
C LYS A 184 -10.52 -25.45 -24.03
N ARG A 185 -9.69 -26.48 -23.83
CA ARG A 185 -8.74 -26.90 -24.87
C ARG A 185 -9.60 -27.55 -25.93
N GLN A 186 -9.47 -27.02 -27.14
CA GLN A 186 -10.21 -27.40 -28.33
C GLN A 186 -10.22 -28.92 -28.47
N VAL A 187 -11.41 -29.45 -28.69
CA VAL A 187 -11.59 -30.68 -29.47
C VAL A 187 -10.95 -30.39 -30.81
N ASP A 188 -9.94 -31.19 -31.16
CA ASP A 188 -9.74 -31.85 -32.46
C ASP A 188 -8.67 -32.93 -32.28
#